data_AF-A0A0Q4KPB2-F1
#
_entry.id   AF-A0A0Q4KPB2-F1
#
_cell.length_a   1.000
_cell.length_b   1.000
_cell.length_c   1.000
_cell.angle_alpha   90.00
_cell.angle_beta   90.00
_cell.angle_gamma   90.00
#
_symmetry.space_group_name_H-M   'P 1'
#
loop_
_entity.id
_entity.type
_entity.pdbx_description
1 polymer ?
#
loop_
_entity_poly.entity_id
_entity_poly.type
_entity_poly.pdbx_seq_one_letter_code
_entity_poly.pdbx_strand_id
1 'polypeptide(L)'
;MHARQIEQIRDTFVHVLFDPERAAGVFYGRLFDLAPETRPLFKSDMDEQGRVLIRSLATIITGLSRFDAMVPTLTDLAIRHDGYGVRRDHYAIVGTAIIDMLEVVCPDDFDDSVRAAWIEAYGLIADTMIAAAYPPSPNADAITG
;
A
#
# COMPACT_ATOMS: atom_id res chain seq x y z
N MET A 1 -1.01 6.81 14.56
CA MET A 1 -2.27 6.07 14.41
C MET A 1 -2.85 5.60 15.75
N HIS A 2 -4.12 5.91 15.99
CA HIS A 2 -4.87 5.58 17.20
C HIS A 2 -5.76 4.34 17.03
N ALA A 3 -6.18 3.72 18.14
CA ALA A 3 -6.99 2.49 18.13
C ALA A 3 -8.26 2.58 17.26
N ARG A 4 -8.98 3.71 17.34
CA ARG A 4 -10.19 3.96 16.53
C ARG A 4 -9.92 3.91 15.02
N GLN A 5 -8.80 4.48 14.57
CA GLN A 5 -8.44 4.47 13.14
C GLN A 5 -8.10 3.05 12.68
N ILE A 6 -7.42 2.27 13.53
CA ILE A 6 -7.12 0.86 13.26
C ILE A 6 -8.41 0.04 13.15
N GLU A 7 -9.40 0.28 14.01
CA GLU A 7 -10.71 -0.36 13.95
C GLU A 7 -11.44 0.00 12.65
N GLN A 8 -11.52 1.28 12.30
CA GLN A 8 -12.12 1.74 11.03
C GLN A 8 -11.50 1.06 9.80
N ILE A 9 -10.17 0.95 9.75
CA ILE A 9 -9.45 0.26 8.68
C ILE A 9 -9.82 -1.22 8.65
N ARG A 10 -9.85 -1.89 9.80
CA ARG A 10 -10.15 -3.32 9.88
C ARG A 10 -11.60 -3.62 9.49
N ASP A 11 -12.54 -2.85 9.99
CA ASP A 11 -13.97 -3.02 9.72
C ASP A 11 -14.26 -2.83 8.22
N THR A 12 -13.66 -1.82 7.60
CA THR A 12 -13.82 -1.58 6.16
C THR A 12 -13.04 -2.57 5.29
N PHE A 13 -11.90 -3.08 5.75
CA PHE A 13 -11.15 -4.11 5.03
C PHE A 13 -11.91 -5.45 4.93
N VAL A 14 -12.90 -5.71 5.79
CA VAL A 14 -13.75 -6.90 5.66
C VAL A 14 -14.45 -6.94 4.29
N HIS A 15 -14.82 -5.80 3.72
CA HIS A 15 -15.43 -5.75 2.37
C HIS A 15 -14.46 -6.19 1.28
N VAL A 16 -13.17 -5.88 1.42
CA VAL A 16 -12.11 -6.40 0.54
C VAL A 16 -11.99 -7.92 0.68
N LEU A 17 -12.15 -8.45 1.89
CA LEU A 17 -12.08 -9.89 2.14
C LEU A 17 -13.34 -10.66 1.70
N PHE A 18 -14.49 -9.98 1.60
CA PHE A 18 -15.74 -10.57 1.14
C PHE A 18 -15.69 -10.92 -0.36
N ASP A 19 -15.10 -10.05 -1.18
CA ASP A 19 -14.90 -10.26 -2.61
C ASP A 19 -13.48 -9.84 -3.04
N PRO A 20 -12.46 -10.64 -2.72
CA PRO A 20 -11.06 -10.28 -2.93
C PRO A 20 -10.67 -10.23 -4.41
N GLU A 21 -11.33 -11.01 -5.26
CA GLU A 21 -11.10 -11.00 -6.70
C GLU A 21 -11.59 -9.70 -7.32
N ARG A 22 -12.81 -9.25 -6.97
CA ARG A 22 -13.32 -7.95 -7.40
C ARG A 22 -12.44 -6.81 -6.88
N ALA A 23 -12.07 -6.82 -5.60
CA ALA A 23 -11.23 -5.78 -5.03
C ALA A 23 -9.88 -5.67 -5.74
N ALA A 24 -9.20 -6.79 -5.98
CA ALA A 24 -7.95 -6.83 -6.73
C ALA A 24 -8.14 -6.33 -8.18
N GLY A 25 -9.22 -6.71 -8.85
CA GLY A 25 -9.56 -6.25 -10.19
C GLY A 25 -9.74 -4.74 -10.26
N VAL A 26 -10.47 -4.14 -9.31
CA VAL A 26 -10.65 -2.68 -9.22
C VAL A 26 -9.30 -2.00 -8.97
N PHE A 27 -8.50 -2.51 -8.04
CA PHE A 27 -7.18 -1.95 -7.75
C PHE A 27 -6.26 -1.97 -8.99
N TYR A 28 -6.10 -3.12 -9.67
CA TYR A 28 -5.19 -3.22 -10.80
C TYR A 28 -5.70 -2.47 -12.03
N GLY A 29 -7.02 -2.45 -12.26
CA GLY A 29 -7.63 -1.60 -13.29
C GLY A 29 -7.25 -0.14 -13.05
N ARG A 30 -7.45 0.35 -11.82
CA ARG A 30 -7.13 1.73 -11.48
C ARG A 30 -5.63 2.05 -11.54
N LEU A 31 -4.79 1.14 -11.03
CA LEU A 31 -3.34 1.28 -11.10
C LEU A 31 -2.84 1.41 -12.54
N PHE A 32 -3.36 0.57 -13.45
CA PHE A 32 -2.93 0.59 -14.85
C PHE A 32 -3.54 1.73 -15.66
N ASP A 33 -4.68 2.29 -15.24
CA ASP A 33 -5.20 3.53 -15.82
C ASP A 33 -4.33 4.74 -15.42
N LEU A 34 -3.87 4.80 -14.17
CA LEU A 34 -3.06 5.89 -13.65
C LEU A 34 -1.58 5.80 -14.05
N ALA A 35 -1.03 4.58 -14.12
CA ALA A 35 0.36 4.31 -14.46
C ALA A 35 0.48 3.05 -15.35
N PRO A 36 0.11 3.15 -16.65
CA PRO A 36 0.16 2.02 -17.58
C PRO A 36 1.55 1.37 -17.67
N GLU A 37 2.62 2.14 -17.44
CA GLU A 37 4.00 1.67 -17.47
C GLU A 37 4.35 0.70 -16.34
N THR A 38 3.51 0.59 -15.31
CA THR A 38 3.70 -0.38 -14.22
C THR A 38 3.25 -1.79 -14.60
N ARG A 39 2.38 -1.94 -15.61
CA ARG A 39 1.83 -3.24 -16.02
C ARG A 39 2.90 -4.29 -16.33
N PRO A 40 3.99 -3.98 -17.06
CA PRO A 40 5.05 -4.95 -17.34
C PRO A 40 5.86 -5.40 -16.10
N LEU A 41 5.75 -4.71 -14.96
CA LEU A 41 6.41 -5.10 -13.71
C LEU A 41 5.76 -6.35 -13.10
N PHE A 42 4.49 -6.62 -13.45
CA PHE A 42 3.73 -7.77 -12.99
C PHE A 42 3.85 -8.92 -14.01
N LYS A 43 4.74 -9.88 -13.72
CA LYS A 43 5.07 -10.99 -14.63
C LYS A 43 4.17 -12.21 -14.47
N SER A 44 3.47 -12.30 -13.34
CA SER A 44 2.56 -13.40 -13.03
C SER A 44 1.19 -13.18 -13.68
N ASP A 45 0.39 -14.23 -13.69
CA ASP A 45 -1.03 -14.11 -13.95
C ASP A 45 -1.68 -13.11 -12.98
N MET A 46 -2.64 -12.32 -13.48
CA MET A 46 -3.22 -11.22 -12.72
C MET A 46 -4.10 -11.69 -11.56
N ASP A 47 -4.72 -12.86 -11.65
CA ASP A 47 -5.52 -13.40 -10.56
C ASP A 47 -4.61 -13.82 -9.40
N GLU A 48 -3.49 -14.46 -9.72
CA GLU A 48 -2.48 -14.81 -8.71
C GLU A 48 -1.86 -13.55 -8.08
N GLN A 49 -1.57 -12.55 -8.90
CA GLN A 49 -1.05 -11.27 -8.44
C GLN A 49 -2.08 -10.50 -7.58
N GLY A 50 -3.38 -10.69 -7.83
CA GLY A 50 -4.48 -10.27 -6.96
C GLY A 50 -4.43 -10.93 -5.59
N ARG A 51 -4.30 -12.26 -5.55
CA ARG A 51 -4.18 -13.00 -4.27
C ARG A 51 -2.97 -12.57 -3.45
N VAL A 52 -1.84 -12.30 -4.11
CA VAL A 52 -0.63 -11.77 -3.46
C VAL A 52 -0.92 -10.41 -2.82
N LEU A 53 -1.55 -9.48 -3.56
CA LEU A 53 -1.91 -8.16 -3.06
C LEU A 53 -2.79 -8.24 -1.81
N ILE A 54 -3.90 -8.97 -1.87
CA ILE A 54 -4.86 -9.05 -0.75
C ILE A 54 -4.19 -9.66 0.48
N ARG A 55 -3.36 -10.69 0.31
CA ARG A 55 -2.60 -11.31 1.41
C ARG A 55 -1.60 -10.34 2.05
N SER A 56 -0.89 -9.56 1.23
CA SER A 56 0.05 -8.54 1.72
C SER A 56 -0.68 -7.45 2.50
N LEU A 57 -1.81 -6.92 1.98
CA LEU A 57 -2.63 -5.94 2.68
C LEU A 57 -3.16 -6.49 4.00
N ALA A 58 -3.68 -7.72 4.03
CA ALA A 58 -4.17 -8.36 5.25
C ALA A 58 -3.09 -8.49 6.33
N THR A 59 -1.87 -8.85 5.92
CA THR A 59 -0.72 -8.94 6.83
C THR A 59 -0.38 -7.58 7.43
N ILE A 60 -0.36 -6.54 6.59
CA ILE A 60 -0.08 -5.17 7.03
C ILE A 60 -1.15 -4.64 7.98
N ILE A 61 -2.42 -4.80 7.62
CA ILE A 61 -3.56 -4.34 8.42
C ILE A 61 -3.63 -5.05 9.78
N THR A 62 -3.28 -6.34 9.81
CA THR A 62 -3.18 -7.09 11.07
C THR A 62 -2.12 -6.49 11.99
N GLY A 63 -0.97 -6.09 11.43
CA GLY A 63 0.15 -5.54 12.19
C GLY A 63 0.05 -4.06 12.56
N LEU A 64 -0.95 -3.31 12.10
CA LEU A 64 -1.08 -1.86 12.35
C LEU A 64 -1.08 -1.48 13.84
N SER A 65 -1.61 -2.33 14.73
CA SER A 65 -1.58 -2.10 16.18
C SER A 65 -0.18 -2.23 16.80
N ARG A 66 0.80 -2.75 16.04
CA ARG A 66 2.20 -2.93 16.43
C ARG A 66 3.12 -2.55 15.26
N PHE A 67 2.89 -1.37 14.69
CA PHE A 67 3.57 -0.93 13.47
C PHE A 67 5.10 -1.01 13.56
N ASP A 68 5.70 -0.68 14.70
CA ASP A 68 7.16 -0.79 14.90
C ASP A 68 7.70 -2.20 14.66
N ALA A 69 6.93 -3.23 15.00
CA ALA A 69 7.29 -4.63 14.76
C ALA A 69 7.18 -5.02 13.28
N MET A 70 6.51 -4.21 12.45
CA MET A 70 6.39 -4.42 11.01
C MET A 70 7.56 -3.84 10.23
N VAL A 71 8.34 -2.92 10.81
CA VAL A 71 9.43 -2.22 10.11
C VAL A 71 10.40 -3.19 9.39
N PRO A 72 10.84 -4.31 9.99
CA PRO A 72 11.69 -5.28 9.27
C PRO A 72 10.99 -5.89 8.06
N THR A 73 9.72 -6.28 8.19
CA THR A 73 8.92 -6.83 7.08
C THR A 73 8.71 -5.82 5.96
N LEU A 74 8.43 -4.55 6.30
CA LEU A 74 8.28 -3.48 5.33
C LEU A 74 9.61 -3.15 4.63
N THR A 75 10.72 -3.26 5.35
CA THR A 75 12.07 -3.09 4.79
C THR A 75 12.38 -4.17 3.76
N ASP A 76 12.15 -5.44 4.09
CA ASP A 76 12.33 -6.56 3.17
C ASP A 76 11.39 -6.45 1.94
N LEU A 77 10.17 -5.95 2.17
CA LEU A 77 9.23 -5.67 1.09
C LEU A 77 9.76 -4.57 0.17
N ALA A 78 10.32 -3.49 0.73
CA ALA A 78 10.87 -2.36 -0.01
C ALA A 78 12.05 -2.78 -0.90
N ILE A 79 12.98 -3.58 -0.38
CA ILE A 79 14.13 -4.11 -1.14
C ILE A 79 13.65 -4.92 -2.35
N ARG A 80 12.61 -5.74 -2.17
CA ARG A 80 12.00 -6.48 -3.28
C ARG A 80 11.35 -5.55 -4.29
N HIS A 81 10.62 -4.52 -3.84
CA HIS A 81 9.97 -3.54 -4.72
C HIS A 81 11.00 -2.78 -5.57
N ASP A 82 12.11 -2.36 -4.97
CA ASP A 82 13.23 -1.76 -5.70
C ASP A 82 13.80 -2.73 -6.75
N GLY A 83 14.04 -3.98 -6.35
CA GLY A 83 14.48 -5.04 -7.27
C GLY A 83 13.50 -5.37 -8.40
N TYR A 84 12.20 -5.07 -8.23
CA TYR A 84 11.19 -5.19 -9.28
C TYR A 84 11.15 -3.99 -10.24
N GLY A 85 11.85 -2.89 -9.92
CA GLY A 85 11.84 -1.65 -10.70
C GLY A 85 10.74 -0.68 -10.31
N VAL A 86 10.18 -0.82 -9.09
CA VAL A 86 9.27 0.19 -8.54
C VAL A 86 10.06 1.48 -8.30
N ARG A 87 9.46 2.62 -8.68
CA ARG A 87 10.01 3.96 -8.47
C ARG A 87 9.29 4.66 -7.31
N ARG A 88 9.94 5.64 -6.70
CA ARG A 88 9.36 6.49 -5.64
C ARG A 88 7.98 7.05 -6.01
N ASP A 89 7.80 7.52 -7.25
CA ASP A 89 6.53 8.11 -7.69
C ASP A 89 5.37 7.09 -7.77
N HIS A 90 5.68 5.79 -7.93
CA HIS A 90 4.64 4.76 -7.97
C HIS A 90 3.90 4.61 -6.64
N TYR A 91 4.53 4.94 -5.50
CA TYR A 91 3.88 4.83 -4.19
C TYR A 91 2.67 5.75 -4.09
N ALA A 92 2.78 7.01 -4.53
CA ALA A 92 1.63 7.92 -4.53
C ALA A 92 0.46 7.35 -5.37
N ILE A 93 0.77 6.77 -6.54
CA ILE A 93 -0.21 6.19 -7.45
C ILE A 93 -0.88 4.94 -6.85
N VAL A 94 -0.10 4.06 -6.21
CA VAL A 94 -0.63 2.89 -5.50
C VAL A 94 -1.55 3.33 -4.36
N GLY A 95 -1.19 4.37 -3.61
CA GLY A 95 -2.05 4.96 -2.59
C GLY A 95 -3.40 5.40 -3.15
N THR A 96 -3.41 6.15 -4.26
CA THR A 96 -4.64 6.54 -4.95
C THR A 96 -5.45 5.31 -5.39
N ALA A 97 -4.81 4.31 -5.99
CA ALA A 97 -5.51 3.10 -6.44
C ALA A 97 -6.13 2.29 -5.29
N ILE A 98 -5.50 2.25 -4.10
CA ILE A 98 -6.08 1.61 -2.91
C ILE A 98 -7.31 2.38 -2.43
N ILE A 99 -7.22 3.71 -2.33
CA ILE A 99 -8.35 4.53 -1.86
C ILE A 99 -9.53 4.42 -2.83
N ASP A 100 -9.29 4.54 -4.13
CA ASP A 100 -10.33 4.41 -5.16
C ASP A 100 -10.95 3.00 -5.15
N MET A 101 -10.15 1.96 -4.87
CA MET A 101 -10.66 0.59 -4.72
C MET A 101 -11.57 0.45 -3.51
N LEU A 102 -11.20 1.03 -2.36
CA LEU A 102 -12.03 1.01 -1.15
C LEU A 102 -13.37 1.72 -1.37
N GLU A 103 -13.37 2.90 -2.00
CA GLU A 103 -14.60 3.62 -2.36
C GLU A 103 -15.58 2.77 -3.19
N VAL A 104 -15.06 1.93 -4.08
CA VAL A 104 -15.88 1.09 -4.95
C VAL A 104 -16.40 -0.16 -4.24
N VAL A 105 -15.62 -0.75 -3.33
CA VAL A 105 -15.98 -2.02 -2.69
C VAL A 105 -16.75 -1.85 -1.37
N CYS A 106 -16.64 -0.71 -0.70
CA CYS A 106 -17.40 -0.39 0.52
C CYS A 106 -18.03 1.01 0.52
N PRO A 107 -18.79 1.40 -0.53
CA PRO A 107 -19.27 2.77 -0.71
C PRO A 107 -20.11 3.31 0.45
N ASP A 108 -20.89 2.45 1.12
CA ASP A 108 -21.76 2.85 2.24
C ASP A 108 -20.99 3.04 3.57
N ASP A 109 -19.80 2.44 3.70
CA ASP A 109 -18.98 2.44 4.91
C ASP A 109 -17.66 3.25 4.75
N PHE A 110 -17.47 3.92 3.61
CA PHE A 110 -16.24 4.66 3.29
C PHE A 110 -16.43 6.17 3.38
N ASP A 111 -16.69 6.66 4.60
CA ASP A 111 -16.80 8.09 4.88
C ASP A 111 -15.44 8.83 4.93
N ASP A 112 -15.48 10.16 5.11
CA ASP A 112 -14.27 10.99 5.17
C ASP A 112 -13.32 10.60 6.33
N SER A 113 -13.87 10.10 7.45
CA SER A 113 -13.05 9.65 8.58
C SER A 113 -12.32 8.36 8.25
N VAL A 114 -13.00 7.42 7.60
CA VAL A 114 -12.41 6.15 7.15
C VAL A 114 -11.37 6.41 6.07
N ARG A 115 -11.68 7.26 5.09
CA ARG A 115 -10.72 7.70 4.07
C ARG A 115 -9.46 8.28 4.69
N ALA A 116 -9.60 9.19 5.66
CA ALA A 116 -8.45 9.78 6.35
C ALA A 116 -7.61 8.74 7.10
N ALA A 117 -8.24 7.76 7.76
CA ALA A 117 -7.54 6.68 8.44
C ALA A 117 -6.73 5.82 7.45
N TRP A 118 -7.30 5.46 6.31
CA TRP A 118 -6.60 4.72 5.26
C TRP A 118 -5.44 5.50 4.63
N ILE A 119 -5.63 6.80 4.40
CA ILE A 119 -4.56 7.69 3.89
C ILE A 119 -3.40 7.74 4.90
N GLU A 120 -3.68 7.92 6.20
CA GLU A 120 -2.63 7.92 7.23
C GLU A 120 -1.90 6.58 7.28
N ALA A 121 -2.64 5.47 7.30
CA ALA A 121 -2.05 4.13 7.34
C ALA A 121 -1.17 3.85 6.12
N TYR A 122 -1.67 4.16 4.91
CA TYR A 122 -0.90 4.00 3.68
C TYR A 122 0.35 4.87 3.68
N GLY A 123 0.23 6.13 4.10
CA GLY A 123 1.36 7.05 4.22
C GLY A 123 2.47 6.48 5.10
N LEU A 124 2.13 5.98 6.29
CA LEU A 124 3.11 5.35 7.20
C LEU A 124 3.83 4.16 6.56
N ILE A 125 3.09 3.30 5.85
CA ILE A 125 3.65 2.14 5.14
C ILE A 125 4.59 2.60 4.02
N ALA A 126 4.11 3.51 3.17
CA ALA A 126 4.84 4.02 2.02
C ALA A 126 6.11 4.73 2.46
N ASP A 127 6.05 5.62 3.46
CA ASP A 127 7.21 6.34 3.97
C ASP A 127 8.27 5.39 4.54
N THR A 128 7.84 4.37 5.28
CA THR A 128 8.76 3.34 5.82
C THR A 128 9.46 2.59 4.69
N MET A 129 8.72 2.18 3.66
CA MET A 129 9.28 1.47 2.52
C MET A 129 10.20 2.36 1.67
N ILE A 130 9.80 3.61 1.42
CA ILE A 130 10.57 4.59 0.66
C ILE A 130 11.89 4.90 1.36
N ALA A 131 11.89 5.07 2.68
CA ALA A 131 13.10 5.32 3.46
C ALA A 131 14.08 4.14 3.37
N ALA A 132 13.57 2.90 3.33
CA ALA A 132 14.37 1.69 3.17
C ALA A 132 14.92 1.50 1.76
N ALA A 133 14.11 1.75 0.71
CA ALA A 133 14.52 1.57 -0.68
C ALA A 133 15.44 2.69 -1.19
N TYR A 134 15.26 3.91 -0.69
CA TYR A 134 15.96 5.10 -1.15
C TYR A 134 16.60 5.86 0.01
N PRO A 135 17.56 5.23 0.72
CA PRO A 135 18.22 5.89 1.83
C PRO A 135 18.94 7.16 1.34
N PRO A 136 19.01 8.22 2.16
CA PRO A 136 19.79 9.41 1.81
C PRO A 136 21.22 8.99 1.49
N SER A 137 21.79 9.57 0.43
CA SER A 137 23.19 9.30 0.08
C SER A 137 24.09 9.66 1.27
N PRO A 138 25.03 8.79 1.67
CA PRO A 138 25.83 8.98 2.89
C PRO A 138 26.80 10.18 2.86
N ASN A 139 26.70 11.08 1.87
CA ASN A 139 27.68 12.14 1.62
C ASN A 139 27.08 13.54 1.36
N ALA A 140 25.81 13.78 1.69
CA ALA A 140 25.21 15.11 1.52
C ALA A 140 25.65 16.13 2.59
N ASP A 141 26.17 15.68 3.74
CA ASP A 141 26.53 16.55 4.88
C ASP A 141 28.05 16.76 5.07
N ALA A 142 28.90 16.20 4.19
CA ALA A 142 30.36 16.30 4.33
C ALA A 142 31.01 17.45 3.53
N ILE A 143 30.22 18.34 2.91
CA ILE A 143 30.74 19.42 2.05
C ILE A 143 30.16 20.79 2.42
N THR A 144 30.03 21.09 3.71
CA THR A 144 29.88 22.49 4.16
C THR A 144 30.68 22.71 5.44
N GLY A 145 31.82 23.39 5.31
CA GLY A 145 32.47 24.14 6.40
C GLY A 145 33.66 23.45 7.06
#